data_AF-K0SLX6-F1
#
_entry.id   AF-K0SLX6-F1
#
_cell.length_a   1.000
_cell.length_b   1.000
_cell.length_c   1.000
_cell.angle_alpha   90.00
_cell.angle_beta   90.00
_cell.angle_gamma   90.00
#
_symmetry.space_group_name_H-M   'P 1'
#
loop_
_entity.id
_entity.type
_entity.pdbx_description
1 polymer ?
#
loop_
_entity_poly.entity_id
_entity_poly.type
_entity_poly.pdbx_seq_one_letter_code
_entity_poly.pdbx_strand_id
1 'polypeptide(L)'
;MAQEDDDTSPQEETRKRFRSFRDGARLRRALGITRVLLLSDVHTDYEANRKFLGRIAGSDGSDGAGTMIIIAGDVSHDLEYLRWTLRKLRRHFDMVVYTPGNHELWLDKGRRQMPGKGDGCSNSIEKLEKVLELCIDEDICIGPVQIGDVGNEL
;
A
#
# COMPACT_ATOMS: atom_id res chain seq x y z
N MET A 1 35.78 9.92 27.52
CA MET A 1 34.48 10.10 26.87
C MET A 1 34.06 8.75 26.34
N ALA A 2 33.24 8.03 27.09
CA ALA A 2 32.64 6.80 26.60
C ALA A 2 31.56 7.19 25.57
N GLN A 3 31.62 6.59 24.38
CA GLN A 3 30.51 6.63 23.44
C GLN A 3 29.41 5.75 24.07
N GLU A 4 28.23 6.34 24.30
CA GLU A 4 27.05 5.58 24.68
C GLU A 4 26.60 4.81 23.45
N ASP A 5 26.90 3.50 23.43
CA ASP A 5 26.34 2.58 22.45
C ASP A 5 24.82 2.53 22.68
N ASP A 6 24.05 3.03 21.72
CA ASP A 6 22.58 2.99 21.70
C ASP A 6 22.12 1.53 21.58
N ASP A 7 22.07 0.82 22.71
CA ASP A 7 21.59 -0.56 22.88
C ASP A 7 20.05 -0.62 22.76
N THR A 8 19.49 0.01 21.73
CA THR A 8 18.08 -0.16 21.40
C THR A 8 17.90 -1.57 20.84
N SER A 9 17.05 -2.40 21.46
CA SER A 9 16.82 -3.76 20.99
C SER A 9 16.23 -3.79 19.56
N PRO A 10 16.47 -4.84 18.74
CA PRO A 10 15.91 -4.93 17.39
C PRO A 10 14.38 -4.76 17.32
N GLN A 11 13.69 -5.17 18.39
CA GLN A 11 12.24 -5.06 18.54
C GLN A 11 11.80 -3.61 18.78
N GLU A 12 12.59 -2.83 19.51
CA GLU A 12 12.34 -1.40 19.73
C GLU A 12 12.63 -0.58 18.49
N GLU A 13 13.67 -0.92 17.72
CA GLU A 13 13.94 -0.29 16.43
C GLU A 13 12.77 -0.53 15.45
N THR A 14 12.33 -1.79 15.34
CA THR A 14 11.13 -2.17 14.56
C THR A 14 9.92 -1.34 15.00
N ARG A 15 9.65 -1.25 16.31
CA ARG A 15 8.53 -0.45 16.85
C ARG A 15 8.68 1.05 16.57
N LYS A 16 9.90 1.60 16.56
CA LYS A 16 10.16 3.01 16.22
C LYS A 16 9.83 3.24 14.73
N ARG A 17 10.24 2.34 13.84
CA ARG A 17 9.93 2.39 12.39
C ARG A 17 8.43 2.28 12.09
N PHE A 18 7.73 1.32 12.68
CA PHE A 18 6.28 1.20 12.47
C PHE A 18 5.49 2.39 13.03
N ARG A 19 5.99 3.03 14.09
CA ARG A 19 5.43 4.30 14.56
C ARG A 19 5.63 5.42 13.55
N SER A 20 6.76 5.52 12.86
CA SER A 20 6.93 6.56 11.84
C SER A 20 5.98 6.39 10.66
N PHE A 21 5.67 5.16 10.23
CA PHE A 21 4.63 4.92 9.21
C PHE A 21 3.26 5.43 9.68
N ARG A 22 2.87 5.07 10.91
CA ARG A 22 1.59 5.50 11.50
C ARG A 22 1.51 7.02 11.67
N ASP A 23 2.57 7.62 12.19
CA ASP A 23 2.61 9.07 12.49
C ASP A 23 2.70 9.91 11.20
N GLY A 24 3.30 9.35 10.14
CA GLY A 24 3.26 9.90 8.79
C GLY A 24 1.90 9.71 8.10
N ALA A 25 1.18 8.65 8.43
CA ALA A 25 -0.17 8.36 7.94
C ALA A 25 -1.26 9.14 8.71
N ARG A 26 -1.07 10.45 8.86
CA ARG A 26 -2.06 11.34 9.50
C ARG A 26 -3.42 11.26 8.80
N LEU A 27 -4.48 11.52 9.57
CA LEU A 27 -5.85 11.63 9.08
C LEU A 27 -5.90 12.49 7.82
N ARG A 28 -6.28 11.90 6.68
CA ARG A 28 -6.50 12.64 5.44
C ARG A 28 -7.98 12.99 5.32
N ARG A 29 -8.30 14.26 5.07
CA ARG A 29 -9.66 14.68 4.69
C ARG A 29 -9.81 14.57 3.18
N ALA A 30 -10.70 13.69 2.74
CA ALA A 30 -10.99 13.45 1.34
C ALA A 30 -12.12 14.37 0.85
N LEU A 31 -11.83 15.67 0.78
CA LEU A 31 -12.77 16.68 0.29
C LEU A 31 -13.07 16.44 -1.20
N GLY A 32 -14.34 16.57 -1.59
CA GLY A 32 -14.75 16.39 -2.99
C GLY A 32 -14.88 14.93 -3.44
N ILE A 33 -14.55 13.96 -2.57
CA ILE A 33 -14.90 12.56 -2.82
C ILE A 33 -16.41 12.39 -2.62
N THR A 34 -17.09 11.94 -3.68
CA THR A 34 -18.53 11.67 -3.71
C THR A 34 -18.83 10.18 -3.89
N ARG A 35 -17.82 9.39 -4.29
CA ARG A 35 -17.93 7.96 -4.51
C ARG A 35 -16.80 7.19 -3.84
N VAL A 36 -17.14 6.08 -3.19
CA VAL A 36 -16.18 5.16 -2.60
C VAL A 36 -16.35 3.78 -3.21
N LEU A 37 -15.25 3.21 -3.69
CA LEU A 37 -15.15 1.84 -4.16
C LEU A 37 -14.32 1.01 -3.18
N LEU A 38 -14.58 -0.28 -3.12
CA LEU A 38 -13.80 -1.23 -2.34
C LEU A 38 -13.48 -2.45 -3.19
N LEU A 39 -12.23 -2.89 -3.14
CA LEU A 39 -11.74 -4.10 -3.78
C LEU A 39 -10.73 -4.79 -2.87
N SER A 40 -10.62 -6.10 -2.97
CA SER A 40 -9.71 -6.96 -2.20
C SER A 40 -9.26 -8.12 -3.09
N ASP A 41 -8.21 -8.85 -2.69
CA ASP A 41 -7.80 -10.13 -3.28
C ASP A 41 -7.61 -10.03 -4.80
N VAL A 42 -7.01 -8.93 -5.25
CA VAL A 42 -6.87 -8.64 -6.69
C VAL A 42 -5.91 -9.64 -7.33
N HIS A 43 -4.88 -10.10 -6.60
CA HIS A 43 -3.85 -11.02 -7.09
C HIS A 43 -3.38 -10.69 -8.51
N THR A 44 -2.85 -9.48 -8.69
CA THR A 44 -2.29 -8.99 -9.95
C THR A 44 -1.03 -9.73 -10.41
N ASP A 45 -0.61 -10.79 -9.72
CA ASP A 45 0.33 -11.77 -10.25
C ASP A 45 -0.29 -12.62 -11.37
N TYR A 46 -1.61 -12.76 -11.38
CA TYR A 46 -2.35 -13.39 -12.47
C TYR A 46 -2.62 -12.40 -13.61
N GLU A 47 -2.22 -12.78 -14.82
CA GLU A 47 -2.35 -11.92 -16.01
C GLU A 47 -3.81 -11.51 -16.28
N ALA A 48 -4.76 -12.42 -16.05
CA ALA A 48 -6.19 -12.12 -16.20
C ALA A 48 -6.63 -10.97 -15.28
N ASN A 49 -6.17 -10.98 -14.02
CA ASN A 49 -6.52 -9.97 -13.03
C ASN A 49 -5.83 -8.63 -13.36
N ARG A 50 -4.59 -8.65 -13.87
CA ARG A 50 -3.95 -7.41 -14.40
C ARG A 50 -4.71 -6.82 -15.57
N LYS A 51 -5.18 -7.65 -16.50
CA LYS A 51 -5.99 -7.19 -17.64
C LYS A 51 -7.33 -6.62 -17.18
N PHE A 52 -7.97 -7.26 -16.21
CA PHE A 52 -9.20 -6.76 -15.59
C PHE A 52 -8.99 -5.38 -14.94
N LEU A 53 -7.98 -5.26 -14.07
CA LEU A 53 -7.63 -3.98 -13.45
C LEU A 53 -7.25 -2.92 -14.49
N GLY A 54 -6.60 -3.35 -15.57
CA GLY A 54 -6.25 -2.53 -16.71
C GLY A 54 -7.44 -1.88 -17.40
N ARG A 55 -8.60 -2.54 -17.40
CA ARG A 55 -9.86 -2.02 -17.96
C ARG A 55 -10.57 -1.08 -16.99
N ILE A 56 -10.56 -1.40 -15.69
CA ILE A 56 -11.12 -0.54 -14.65
C ILE A 56 -10.40 0.81 -14.65
N ALA A 57 -9.07 0.80 -14.58
CA ALA A 57 -8.26 2.01 -14.55
C ALA A 57 -7.94 2.55 -15.96
N GLY A 58 -8.78 2.23 -16.96
CA GLY A 58 -8.57 2.55 -18.37
C GLY A 58 -9.83 3.01 -19.12
N SER A 59 -10.99 3.06 -18.47
CA SER A 59 -12.18 3.72 -19.02
C SER A 59 -12.00 5.24 -19.05
N ASP A 60 -12.77 5.92 -19.91
CA ASP A 60 -12.62 7.30 -20.35
C ASP A 60 -12.72 8.37 -19.22
N GLY A 61 -11.78 8.39 -18.27
CA GLY A 61 -11.50 9.47 -17.30
C GLY A 61 -12.60 9.88 -16.31
N SER A 62 -13.88 9.66 -16.62
CA SER A 62 -15.03 10.17 -15.86
C SER A 62 -15.33 9.35 -14.61
N ASP A 63 -14.97 8.06 -14.59
CA ASP A 63 -15.25 7.17 -13.46
C ASP A 63 -14.30 7.40 -12.27
N GLY A 64 -13.13 8.01 -12.52
CA GLY A 64 -12.10 8.24 -11.52
C GLY A 64 -12.25 9.54 -10.73
N ALA A 65 -12.81 10.58 -11.35
CA ALA A 65 -13.00 11.88 -10.74
C ALA A 65 -14.02 11.81 -9.58
N GLY A 66 -13.72 12.46 -8.46
CA GLY A 66 -14.51 12.41 -7.24
C GLY A 66 -14.59 11.03 -6.58
N THR A 67 -13.76 10.08 -7.02
CA THR A 67 -13.83 8.68 -6.59
C THR A 67 -12.59 8.28 -5.79
N MET A 68 -12.83 7.73 -4.61
CA MET A 68 -11.83 7.04 -3.80
C MET A 68 -11.98 5.53 -3.98
N ILE A 69 -10.86 4.81 -4.04
CA ILE A 69 -10.85 3.34 -3.97
C ILE A 69 -10.08 2.85 -2.74
N ILE A 70 -10.68 1.90 -2.02
CA ILE A 70 -10.06 1.16 -0.93
C ILE A 70 -9.62 -0.20 -1.49
N ILE A 71 -8.34 -0.53 -1.32
CA ILE A 71 -7.77 -1.82 -1.66
C ILE A 71 -7.42 -2.54 -0.35
N ALA A 72 -8.21 -3.56 0.00
CA ALA A 72 -8.19 -4.23 1.30
C ALA A 72 -7.26 -5.45 1.34
N GLY A 73 -6.09 -5.37 0.69
CA GLY A 73 -5.06 -6.40 0.74
C GLY A 73 -5.09 -7.42 -0.40
N ASP A 74 -4.14 -8.35 -0.35
CA ASP A 74 -3.95 -9.47 -1.26
C ASP A 74 -3.90 -9.08 -2.75
N VAL A 75 -3.09 -8.06 -3.04
CA VAL A 75 -2.83 -7.53 -4.38
C VAL A 75 -1.74 -8.34 -5.08
N SER A 76 -0.61 -8.59 -4.43
CA SER A 76 0.52 -9.31 -5.00
C SER A 76 1.63 -9.53 -3.95
N HIS A 77 2.26 -10.70 -3.99
CA HIS A 77 3.48 -10.97 -3.23
C HIS A 77 4.73 -10.36 -3.89
N ASP A 78 4.68 -10.04 -5.18
CA ASP A 78 5.78 -9.46 -5.94
C ASP A 78 5.71 -7.92 -5.86
N LEU A 79 6.77 -7.29 -5.37
CA LEU A 79 6.82 -5.84 -5.17
C LEU A 79 6.70 -5.06 -6.50
N GLU A 80 7.11 -5.63 -7.63
CA GLU A 80 6.96 -4.99 -8.94
C GLU A 80 5.49 -4.93 -9.36
N TYR A 81 4.75 -6.04 -9.19
CA TYR A 81 3.32 -6.09 -9.50
C TYR A 81 2.49 -5.27 -8.52
N LEU A 82 2.82 -5.30 -7.23
CA LEU A 82 2.19 -4.44 -6.22
C LEU A 82 2.36 -2.96 -6.57
N ARG A 83 3.59 -2.52 -6.86
CA ARG A 83 3.89 -1.13 -7.27
C ARG A 83 3.12 -0.75 -8.52
N TRP A 84 3.14 -1.62 -9.54
CA TRP A 84 2.42 -1.38 -10.79
C TRP A 84 0.93 -1.18 -10.56
N THR A 85 0.31 -2.04 -9.73
CA THR A 85 -1.12 -1.99 -9.41
C THR A 85 -1.49 -0.71 -8.68
N LEU A 86 -0.82 -0.41 -7.57
CA LEU A 86 -1.11 0.78 -6.76
C LEU A 86 -0.88 2.07 -7.56
N ARG A 87 0.22 2.16 -8.31
CA ARG A 87 0.51 3.30 -9.19
C ARG A 87 -0.56 3.49 -10.27
N LYS A 88 -1.05 2.38 -10.85
CA LYS A 88 -2.09 2.45 -11.88
C LYS A 88 -3.41 2.96 -11.30
N LEU A 89 -3.80 2.49 -10.13
CA LEU A 89 -4.97 2.98 -9.41
C LEU A 89 -4.82 4.45 -9.03
N ARG A 90 -3.64 4.85 -8.52
CA ARG A 90 -3.35 6.21 -8.08
C ARG A 90 -3.44 7.24 -9.21
N ARG A 91 -3.15 6.82 -10.45
CA ARG A 91 -3.28 7.66 -11.65
C ARG A 91 -4.72 7.81 -12.14
N HIS A 92 -5.61 6.92 -11.73
CA HIS A 92 -6.99 6.89 -12.21
C HIS A 92 -7.97 7.46 -11.18
N PHE A 93 -7.81 7.13 -9.90
CA PHE A 93 -8.67 7.58 -8.82
C PHE A 93 -8.04 8.77 -8.07
N ASP A 94 -8.90 9.68 -7.61
CA ASP A 94 -8.46 10.86 -6.84
C ASP A 94 -7.79 10.49 -5.52
N MET A 95 -8.20 9.37 -4.92
CA MET A 95 -7.58 8.83 -3.73
C MET A 95 -7.57 7.30 -3.74
N VAL A 96 -6.43 6.73 -3.35
CA VAL A 96 -6.27 5.29 -3.13
C VAL A 96 -5.92 5.06 -1.67
N VAL A 97 -6.72 4.25 -1.00
CA VAL A 97 -6.49 3.80 0.37
C VAL A 97 -6.12 2.33 0.33
N TYR A 98 -5.11 1.92 1.09
CA TYR A 98 -4.59 0.56 1.02
C TYR A 98 -4.22 0.02 2.40
N THR A 99 -4.49 -1.26 2.59
CA THR A 99 -3.97 -2.05 3.71
C THR A 99 -3.37 -3.35 3.17
N PRO A 100 -2.14 -3.73 3.55
CA PRO A 100 -1.56 -4.99 3.12
C PRO A 100 -2.31 -6.19 3.73
N GLY A 101 -2.49 -7.23 2.93
CA GLY A 101 -2.98 -8.54 3.33
C GLY A 101 -1.86 -9.54 3.61
N ASN A 102 -2.19 -10.81 3.83
CA ASN A 102 -1.18 -11.84 4.12
C ASN A 102 -0.31 -12.16 2.91
N HIS A 103 -0.84 -12.03 1.70
CA HIS A 103 -0.12 -12.39 0.48
C HIS A 103 1.09 -11.48 0.26
N GLU A 104 1.00 -10.20 0.62
CA GLU A 104 2.12 -9.26 0.61
C GLU A 104 3.27 -9.67 1.54
N LEU A 105 3.01 -10.51 2.54
CA LEU A 105 4.00 -10.93 3.54
C LEU A 105 4.75 -12.21 3.15
N TRP A 106 4.33 -12.88 2.06
CA TRP A 106 4.98 -14.10 1.59
C TRP A 106 6.34 -13.79 1.00
N LEU A 107 7.40 -14.39 1.51
CA LEU A 107 8.75 -14.14 1.00
C LEU A 107 8.94 -14.72 -0.41
N ASP A 108 9.33 -13.88 -1.34
CA ASP A 108 9.77 -14.26 -2.67
C ASP A 108 11.30 -14.26 -2.70
N LYS A 109 11.87 -15.46 -2.62
CA LYS A 109 13.32 -15.68 -2.75
C LYS A 109 13.81 -15.59 -4.20
N GLY A 110 12.94 -15.13 -5.11
CA GLY A 110 13.12 -15.19 -6.54
C GLY A 110 12.79 -16.56 -7.10
N ARG A 111 12.42 -16.61 -8.39
CA ARG A 111 12.51 -17.87 -9.13
C ARG A 111 13.97 -18.35 -9.03
N ARG A 112 14.19 -19.57 -8.53
CA ARG A 112 15.52 -20.24 -8.36
C ARG A 112 16.49 -20.13 -9.55
N GLN A 113 16.02 -19.65 -10.70
CA GLN A 113 16.72 -19.57 -11.98
C GLN A 113 17.33 -18.19 -12.26
N MET A 114 17.05 -17.14 -11.49
CA MET A 114 17.61 -15.79 -11.71
C MET A 114 18.13 -15.16 -10.40
N PRO A 115 19.45 -15.18 -10.14
CA PRO A 115 20.07 -14.46 -9.03
C PRO A 115 19.75 -12.96 -9.12
N GLY A 116 19.32 -12.34 -8.01
CA GLY A 116 18.95 -10.92 -7.97
C GLY A 116 17.48 -10.61 -8.29
N LYS A 117 16.65 -11.63 -8.57
CA LYS A 117 15.19 -11.51 -8.53
C LYS A 117 14.65 -11.97 -7.18
N GLY A 118 13.61 -11.32 -6.67
CA GLY A 118 13.00 -11.58 -5.35
C GLY A 118 12.84 -10.29 -4.55
N ASP A 119 12.22 -10.37 -3.38
CA ASP A 119 11.99 -9.21 -2.52
C ASP A 119 13.24 -8.77 -1.72
N GLY A 120 14.25 -9.65 -1.62
CA GLY A 120 15.46 -9.39 -0.85
C GLY A 120 15.21 -9.23 0.65
N CYS A 121 14.12 -9.79 1.18
CA CYS A 121 13.77 -9.75 2.60
C CYS A 121 14.14 -11.08 3.28
N SER A 122 14.64 -10.98 4.51
CA SER A 122 14.94 -12.15 5.35
C SER A 122 13.71 -12.69 6.06
N ASN A 123 12.72 -11.82 6.32
CA ASN A 123 11.50 -12.13 7.08
C ASN A 123 10.32 -11.25 6.66
N SER A 124 9.11 -11.61 7.11
CA SER A 124 7.86 -10.93 6.73
C SER A 124 7.73 -9.51 7.30
N ILE A 125 8.44 -9.19 8.38
CA ILE A 125 8.42 -7.84 8.96
C ILE A 125 9.21 -6.89 8.06
N GLU A 126 10.41 -7.28 7.61
CA GLU A 126 11.18 -6.51 6.61
C GLU A 126 10.38 -6.34 5.31
N LYS A 127 9.63 -7.37 4.90
CA LYS A 127 8.78 -7.27 3.72
C LYS A 127 7.64 -6.28 3.91
N LEU A 128 6.99 -6.30 5.08
CA LEU A 128 5.97 -5.31 5.42
C LEU A 128 6.53 -3.88 5.40
N GLU A 129 7.73 -3.65 5.93
CA GLU A 129 8.39 -2.34 5.87
C GLU A 129 8.53 -1.86 4.41
N LYS A 130 9.06 -2.71 3.51
CA LYS A 130 9.18 -2.36 2.09
C LYS A 130 7.84 -2.09 1.41
N VAL A 131 6.78 -2.81 1.80
CA VAL A 131 5.42 -2.58 1.28
C VAL A 131 4.90 -1.21 1.72
N LEU A 132 5.08 -0.83 2.98
CA LEU A 132 4.65 0.47 3.50
C LEU A 132 5.49 1.63 2.91
N GLU A 133 6.80 1.44 2.74
CA GLU A 133 7.67 2.39 2.04
C GLU A 133 7.22 2.59 0.59
N LEU A 134 6.94 1.50 -0.14
CA LEU A 134 6.40 1.56 -1.49
C LEU A 134 5.08 2.34 -1.55
N CYS A 135 4.20 2.17 -0.56
CA CYS A 135 2.97 2.94 -0.48
C CYS A 135 3.24 4.44 -0.32
N ILE A 136 4.22 4.82 0.50
CA ILE A 136 4.64 6.21 0.66
C ILE A 136 5.21 6.77 -0.65
N ASP A 137 6.13 6.03 -1.29
CA ASP A 137 6.74 6.42 -2.58
C ASP A 137 5.70 6.72 -3.67
N GLU A 138 4.60 5.95 -3.67
CA GLU A 138 3.53 6.05 -4.66
C GLU A 138 2.36 6.95 -4.22
N ASP A 139 2.48 7.68 -3.09
CA ASP A 139 1.42 8.49 -2.48
C ASP A 139 0.09 7.74 -2.31
N ILE A 140 0.20 6.54 -1.73
CA ILE A 140 -0.94 5.69 -1.36
C ILE A 140 -1.27 5.92 0.11
N CYS A 141 -2.54 6.16 0.42
CA CYS A 141 -2.96 6.38 1.80
C CYS A 141 -3.01 5.05 2.56
N ILE A 142 -2.19 4.92 3.60
CA ILE A 142 -2.16 3.76 4.52
C ILE A 142 -2.71 4.10 5.91
N GLY A 143 -3.30 5.28 6.06
CA GLY A 143 -3.85 5.81 7.30
C GLY A 143 -5.36 6.02 7.24
N PRO A 144 -5.98 6.46 8.34
CA PRO A 144 -7.40 6.77 8.36
C PRO A 144 -7.72 7.93 7.41
N VAL A 145 -8.88 7.83 6.74
CA VAL A 145 -9.42 8.86 5.85
C VAL A 145 -10.81 9.26 6.34
N GLN A 146 -11.03 10.57 6.45
CA GLN A 146 -12.34 11.15 6.71
C GLN A 146 -12.98 11.57 5.38
N ILE A 147 -14.21 11.14 5.14
CA ILE A 147 -15.04 11.53 3.99
C ILE A 147 -16.25 12.30 4.51
N GLY A 148 -16.56 13.42 3.86
CA GLY A 148 -17.59 14.35 4.33
C GLY A 148 -17.17 15.15 5.57
N ASP A 149 -17.99 16.11 5.95
CA ASP A 149 -17.87 16.77 7.25
C ASP A 149 -18.63 15.98 8.29
N VAL A 150 -17.98 15.67 9.41
CA VAL A 150 -18.68 15.25 10.62
C VAL A 150 -19.31 16.53 11.18
N GLY A 151 -20.51 16.85 10.73
CA GLY A 151 -21.32 17.87 11.36
C GLY A 151 -21.55 17.47 12.82
N ASN A 152 -21.29 18.38 13.75
CA ASN A 152 -21.71 18.26 15.14
C ASN A 152 -23.25 18.40 15.22
N GLU A 153 -23.98 17.46 14.65
CA GLU A 153 -25.42 17.29 14.90
C GLU A 153 -25.62 15.94 15.60
N LEU A 154 -25.34 15.94 16.90
CA LEU A 154 -25.96 15.08 17.90
C LEU A 154 -26.61 15.98 18.96
#